data_AF-A0A950G7K4-F1
#
_entry.id   AF-A0A950G7K4-F1
#
_cell.length_a   1.000
_cell.length_b   1.000
_cell.length_c   1.000
_cell.angle_alpha   90.00
_cell.angle_beta   90.00
_cell.angle_gamma   90.00
#
_symmetry.space_group_name_H-M   'P 1'
#
loop_
_entity.id
_entity.type
_entity.pdbx_description
1 polymer ?
#
loop_
_entity_poly.entity_id
_entity_poly.type
_entity_poly.pdbx_seq_one_letter_code
_entity_poly.pdbx_strand_id
1 'polypeptide(L)'
;MSQPSISRSERSAFGAGLYERAQHVAKRAARRGQTPALLQAPPLRAKELDALRAWLVGSSSLRPDEARLLLERAIERHQLVDEPALHWRAVKARIAGDTNWAPMGFKLILD
;
A
#
# COMPACT_ATOMS: atom_id res chain seq x y z
N MET A 1 72.94 9.85 -21.08
CA MET A 1 71.98 10.34 -20.07
C MET A 1 70.65 10.54 -20.81
N SER A 2 69.94 9.47 -21.15
CA SER A 2 69.04 8.59 -20.36
C SER A 2 67.58 9.04 -20.49
N GLN A 3 66.82 8.19 -21.17
CA GLN A 3 65.37 8.23 -21.39
C GLN A 3 64.57 8.25 -20.09
N PRO A 4 63.35 8.79 -20.14
CA PRO A 4 62.18 8.12 -19.60
C PRO A 4 61.13 7.97 -20.73
N SER A 5 60.20 7.02 -20.78
CA SER A 5 59.34 6.57 -19.71
C SER A 5 58.77 5.20 -20.09
N ILE A 6 59.07 4.22 -19.23
CA ILE A 6 58.17 3.23 -18.66
C ILE A 6 56.93 2.89 -19.51
N SER A 7 57.06 1.78 -20.23
CA SER A 7 55.96 0.93 -20.66
C SER A 7 55.12 0.51 -19.45
N ARG A 8 53.83 0.85 -19.43
CA ARG A 8 52.89 0.34 -18.42
C ARG A 8 51.65 -0.22 -19.11
N SER A 9 51.66 -1.53 -19.24
CA SER A 9 50.47 -2.36 -19.36
C SER A 9 49.54 -2.10 -18.18
N GLU A 10 48.35 -1.54 -18.41
CA GLU A 10 47.21 -1.71 -17.51
C GLU A 10 45.98 -2.10 -18.33
N ARG A 11 45.87 -3.42 -18.55
CA ARG A 11 44.59 -4.10 -18.70
C ARG A 11 43.78 -3.80 -17.43
N SER A 12 42.71 -3.01 -17.54
CA SER A 12 41.62 -3.06 -16.57
C SER A 12 40.39 -3.62 -17.25
N ALA A 13 40.20 -4.93 -17.04
CA ALA A 13 38.99 -5.65 -17.32
C ALA A 13 37.88 -5.15 -16.37
N PHE A 14 37.17 -4.10 -16.78
CA PHE A 14 35.90 -3.72 -16.17
C PHE A 14 34.79 -4.52 -16.84
N GLY A 15 34.24 -5.53 -16.15
CA GLY A 15 33.02 -6.16 -16.66
C GLY A 15 32.70 -7.54 -16.10
N ALA A 16 32.76 -7.76 -14.78
CA ALA A 16 32.25 -9.03 -14.24
C ALA A 16 31.76 -8.95 -12.77
N GLY A 17 31.48 -7.76 -12.22
CA GLY A 17 31.10 -7.64 -10.80
C GLY A 17 29.69 -7.12 -10.52
N LEU A 18 29.00 -6.56 -11.51
CA LEU A 18 27.75 -5.82 -11.26
C LEU A 18 26.48 -6.66 -11.39
N TYR A 19 26.54 -7.87 -11.96
CA TYR A 19 25.37 -8.71 -12.15
C TYR A 19 25.07 -9.68 -10.99
N GLU A 20 26.04 -9.98 -10.11
CA GLU A 20 25.79 -10.88 -8.97
C GLU A 20 25.06 -10.23 -7.79
N ARG A 21 25.05 -8.89 -7.70
CA ARG A 21 24.42 -8.20 -6.56
C ARG A 21 22.91 -8.05 -6.69
N ALA A 22 22.35 -8.16 -7.90
CA ALA A 22 20.92 -8.00 -8.15
C ALA A 22 20.08 -9.22 -7.73
N GLN A 23 20.66 -10.42 -7.68
CA GLN A 23 19.90 -11.64 -7.37
C GLN A 23 19.70 -11.91 -5.88
N HIS A 24 20.53 -11.32 -5.01
CA HIS A 24 20.41 -11.50 -3.55
C HIS A 24 19.42 -10.54 -2.87
N VAL A 25 19.04 -9.43 -3.52
CA VAL A 25 18.02 -8.51 -2.97
C VAL A 25 16.60 -9.06 -3.16
N ALA A 26 16.35 -9.75 -4.27
CA ALA A 26 15.04 -10.33 -4.56
C ALA A 26 14.64 -11.46 -3.59
N LYS A 27 15.60 -12.22 -3.03
CA LYS A 27 15.31 -13.31 -2.08
C LYS A 27 15.13 -12.85 -0.63
N ARG A 28 15.47 -11.60 -0.28
CA ARG A 28 15.33 -11.09 1.10
C ARG A 28 14.02 -10.32 1.35
N ALA A 29 13.39 -9.79 0.30
CA ALA A 29 12.08 -9.14 0.39
C ALA A 29 10.93 -10.14 0.66
N ALA A 30 11.11 -11.43 0.33
CA ALA A 30 10.08 -12.45 0.51
C ALA A 30 9.91 -12.95 1.96
N ARG A 31 10.69 -12.45 2.93
CA ARG A 31 10.67 -12.92 4.34
C ARG A 31 10.24 -11.89 5.38
N ARG A 32 9.79 -10.70 4.97
CA ARG A 32 9.24 -9.69 5.89
C ARG A 32 7.78 -9.45 5.58
N GLY A 33 6.89 -10.17 6.26
CA GLY A 33 5.47 -9.81 6.30
C GLY A 33 4.48 -10.91 5.92
N GLN A 34 4.87 -12.18 5.81
CA GLN A 34 3.86 -13.26 5.86
C GLN A 34 3.42 -13.44 7.31
N THR A 35 2.56 -12.53 7.77
CA THR A 35 1.59 -12.86 8.81
C THR A 35 0.85 -14.11 8.34
N PRO A 36 0.78 -15.19 9.15
CA PRO A 36 0.13 -16.42 8.74
C PRO A 36 -1.28 -16.11 8.23
N ALA A 37 -1.62 -16.59 7.03
CA ALA A 37 -2.89 -16.35 6.35
C ALA A 37 -4.13 -16.77 7.17
N LEU A 38 -3.92 -17.49 8.28
CA LEU A 38 -4.92 -18.01 9.19
C LEU A 38 -5.56 -16.97 10.13
N LEU A 39 -5.05 -15.73 10.20
CA LEU A 39 -5.58 -14.68 11.08
C LEU A 39 -6.05 -13.42 10.35
N GLN A 40 -6.06 -13.42 9.02
CA GLN A 40 -6.47 -12.23 8.29
C GLN A 40 -8.00 -12.22 8.13
N ALA A 41 -8.68 -11.17 8.61
CA ALA A 41 -10.13 -11.04 8.55
C ALA A 41 -10.64 -11.24 7.11
N PRO A 42 -11.76 -11.96 6.89
CA PRO A 42 -12.24 -12.23 5.54
C PRO A 42 -12.47 -10.92 4.78
N PRO A 43 -12.31 -10.92 3.44
CA PRO A 43 -12.67 -9.77 2.63
C PRO A 43 -14.13 -9.39 2.87
N LEU A 44 -14.44 -8.11 2.67
CA LEU A 44 -15.81 -7.62 2.74
C LEU A 44 -16.67 -8.36 1.73
N ARG A 45 -17.87 -8.75 2.16
CA ARG A 45 -18.92 -9.27 1.27
C ARG A 45 -19.35 -8.17 0.31
N ALA A 46 -19.88 -8.54 -0.85
CA ALA A 46 -20.34 -7.60 -1.86
C ALA A 46 -21.26 -6.50 -1.29
N LYS A 47 -22.26 -6.88 -0.49
CA LYS A 47 -23.19 -5.94 0.16
C LYS A 47 -22.49 -4.93 1.09
N GLU A 48 -21.47 -5.37 1.81
CA GLU A 48 -20.70 -4.51 2.73
C GLU A 48 -19.81 -3.54 1.95
N LEU A 49 -19.21 -4.02 0.86
CA LEU A 49 -18.42 -3.19 -0.05
C LEU A 49 -19.29 -2.14 -0.75
N ASP A 50 -20.49 -2.51 -1.22
CA ASP A 50 -21.43 -1.57 -1.82
C ASP A 50 -21.94 -0.53 -0.82
N ALA A 51 -22.21 -0.94 0.42
CA ALA A 51 -22.57 -0.01 1.49
C ALA A 51 -21.43 1.00 1.76
N LEU A 52 -20.19 0.53 1.81
CA LEU A 52 -19.00 1.39 1.97
C LEU A 52 -18.83 2.33 0.78
N ARG A 53 -18.97 1.84 -0.46
CA ARG A 53 -18.89 2.67 -1.68
C ARG A 53 -19.94 3.77 -1.66
N ALA A 54 -21.20 3.42 -1.38
CA ALA A 54 -22.30 4.37 -1.27
C ALA A 54 -22.05 5.43 -0.20
N TRP A 55 -21.43 5.05 0.91
CA TRP A 55 -21.09 5.98 1.99
C TRP A 55 -19.93 6.89 1.60
N LEU A 56 -18.90 6.35 0.95
CA LEU A 56 -17.76 7.12 0.46
C LEU A 56 -18.17 8.20 -0.55
N VAL A 57 -19.15 7.92 -1.42
CA VAL A 57 -19.72 8.92 -2.34
C VAL A 57 -20.75 9.86 -1.70
N GLY A 58 -21.08 9.67 -0.41
CA GLY A 58 -22.04 10.49 0.32
C GLY A 58 -23.51 10.20 0.00
N SER A 59 -23.80 9.07 -0.65
CA SER A 59 -25.17 8.65 -1.01
C SER A 59 -25.88 7.86 0.09
N SER A 60 -25.13 7.26 1.02
CA SER A 60 -25.67 6.57 2.19
C SER A 60 -25.08 7.12 3.50
N SER A 61 -25.67 6.71 4.62
CA SER A 61 -25.18 7.01 5.97
C SER A 61 -24.81 5.69 6.64
N LEU A 62 -23.73 5.69 7.44
CA LEU A 62 -23.29 4.55 8.22
C LEU A 62 -23.12 4.95 9.69
N ARG A 63 -23.22 3.98 10.60
CA ARG A 63 -22.80 4.20 11.99
C ARG A 63 -21.28 4.36 12.05
N PRO A 64 -20.72 5.18 12.96
CA PRO A 64 -19.29 5.41 13.02
C PRO A 64 -18.44 4.12 13.16
N ASP A 65 -18.82 3.22 14.07
CA ASP A 65 -18.11 1.95 14.26
C ASP A 65 -18.17 1.04 13.02
N GLU A 66 -19.32 1.01 12.35
CA GLU A 66 -19.52 0.25 11.12
C GLU A 66 -18.65 0.80 9.98
N ALA A 67 -18.69 2.12 9.77
CA ALA A 67 -17.85 2.79 8.77
C ALA A 67 -16.37 2.53 9.03
N ARG A 68 -15.92 2.58 10.30
CA ARG A 68 -14.52 2.28 10.67
C ARG A 68 -14.13 0.86 10.29
N LEU A 69 -14.94 -0.12 10.69
CA LEU A 69 -14.68 -1.54 10.43
C LEU A 69 -14.61 -1.81 8.92
N LEU A 70 -15.56 -1.27 8.15
CA LEU A 70 -15.60 -1.43 6.70
C LEU A 70 -14.39 -0.76 6.03
N LEU A 71 -14.03 0.46 6.43
CA LEU A 71 -12.86 1.17 5.92
C LEU A 71 -11.56 0.39 6.16
N GLU A 72 -11.33 -0.03 7.41
CA GLU A 72 -10.13 -0.78 7.79
C GLU A 72 -9.99 -2.05 6.96
N ARG A 73 -11.05 -2.86 6.90
CA ARG A 73 -11.05 -4.09 6.11
C ARG A 73 -10.85 -3.84 4.62
N ALA A 74 -11.55 -2.87 4.04
CA ALA A 74 -11.43 -2.58 2.60
C ALA A 74 -10.02 -2.13 2.21
N ILE A 75 -9.36 -1.33 3.07
CA ILE A 75 -8.00 -0.84 2.83
C ILE A 75 -6.99 -1.96 3.03
N GLU A 76 -7.06 -2.70 4.14
CA GLU A 76 -6.15 -3.83 4.43
C GLU A 76 -6.22 -4.92 3.35
N ARG A 77 -7.40 -5.10 2.73
CA ARG A 77 -7.64 -6.07 1.67
C ARG A 77 -7.49 -5.52 0.26
N HIS A 78 -7.10 -4.25 0.11
CA HIS A 78 -6.94 -3.59 -1.18
C HIS A 78 -8.20 -3.69 -2.08
N GLN A 79 -9.41 -3.77 -1.50
CA GLN A 79 -10.66 -4.03 -2.25
C GLN A 79 -11.18 -2.83 -3.05
N LEU A 80 -10.56 -1.65 -2.89
CA LEU A 80 -10.94 -0.42 -3.58
C LEU A 80 -9.87 0.05 -4.59
N VAL A 81 -8.77 -0.70 -4.77
CA VAL A 81 -7.61 -0.23 -5.59
C VAL A 81 -7.97 -0.02 -7.06
N ASP A 82 -8.93 -0.77 -7.58
CA ASP A 82 -9.44 -0.63 -8.95
C ASP A 82 -10.29 0.64 -9.14
N GLU A 83 -10.69 1.29 -8.04
CA GLU A 83 -11.47 2.53 -8.01
C GLU A 83 -10.66 3.64 -7.31
N PRO A 84 -9.65 4.24 -7.96
CA PRO A 84 -8.66 5.09 -7.32
C PRO A 84 -9.26 6.29 -6.58
N ALA A 85 -10.35 6.86 -7.11
CA ALA A 85 -11.07 7.96 -6.45
C ALA A 85 -11.68 7.53 -5.11
N LEU A 86 -12.29 6.34 -5.05
CA LEU A 86 -12.85 5.79 -3.81
C LEU A 86 -11.75 5.33 -2.86
N HIS A 87 -10.68 4.72 -3.38
CA HIS A 87 -9.53 4.34 -2.58
C HIS A 87 -8.93 5.54 -1.84
N TRP A 88 -8.66 6.64 -2.54
CA TRP A 88 -8.17 7.87 -1.92
C TRP A 88 -9.12 8.46 -0.91
N ARG A 89 -10.42 8.40 -1.17
CA ARG A 89 -11.42 8.91 -0.25
C ARG A 89 -11.49 8.04 1.02
N ALA A 90 -11.40 6.72 0.88
CA ALA A 90 -11.31 5.77 1.98
C ALA A 90 -10.05 5.98 2.83
N VAL A 91 -8.88 6.13 2.19
CA VAL A 91 -7.62 6.40 2.89
C VAL A 91 -7.68 7.73 3.65
N LYS A 92 -8.22 8.79 3.04
CA LYS A 92 -8.42 10.08 3.73
C LYS A 92 -9.37 9.94 4.92
N ALA A 93 -10.49 9.26 4.76
CA ALA A 93 -11.42 8.99 5.86
C ALA A 93 -10.72 8.22 7.00
N ARG A 94 -9.92 7.21 6.67
CA ARG A 94 -9.17 6.42 7.65
C ARG A 94 -8.19 7.26 8.46
N ILE A 95 -7.43 8.14 7.81
CA ILE A 95 -6.45 9.01 8.47
C ILE A 95 -7.14 10.07 9.32
N ALA A 96 -8.26 10.62 8.84
CA ALA A 96 -8.99 11.67 9.54
C ALA A 96 -9.57 11.21 10.89
N GLY A 97 -9.95 9.94 10.99
CA GLY A 97 -10.65 9.41 12.16
C GLY A 97 -12.11 9.83 12.20
N ASP A 98 -12.87 9.13 13.03
CA ASP A 98 -14.33 9.28 13.22
C ASP A 98 -14.76 10.72 13.54
N THR A 99 -13.98 11.43 14.35
CA THR A 99 -14.25 12.82 14.75
C THR A 99 -14.25 13.82 13.59
N ASN A 100 -13.57 13.52 12.48
CA ASN A 100 -13.42 14.42 11.34
C ASN A 100 -14.27 14.04 10.12
N TRP A 101 -15.09 12.98 10.22
CA TRP A 101 -15.86 12.51 9.07
C TRP A 101 -16.99 13.44 8.65
N ALA A 102 -17.75 14.00 9.61
CA ALA A 102 -18.82 14.94 9.30
C ALA A 102 -18.30 16.23 8.61
N PRO A 103 -17.21 16.89 9.09
CA PRO A 103 -16.59 18.00 8.37
C PRO A 103 -16.11 17.67 6.94
N MET A 104 -15.72 16.41 6.69
CA MET A 104 -15.34 15.93 5.36
C MET A 104 -16.55 15.64 4.44
N GLY A 105 -17.77 15.77 4.95
CA GLY A 105 -19.01 15.54 4.21
C GLY A 105 -19.48 14.09 4.20
N PHE A 106 -18.94 13.23 5.06
CA PHE A 106 -19.48 11.87 5.24
C PHE A 106 -20.72 11.90 6.13
N LYS A 107 -21.78 11.20 5.71
CA LYS A 107 -23.04 11.12 6.47
C LYS A 107 -22.94 10.04 7.53
N LEU A 108 -23.25 10.39 8.77
CA LEU A 108 -23.17 9.50 9.92
C LEU A 108 -24.53 9.30 10.56
N ILE A 109 -24.80 8.10 11.06
CA ILE A 109 -25.94 7.81 11.92
C ILE A 109 -25.45 7.96 13.36
N LEU A 110 -25.91 9.01 14.04
CA LEU A 110 -25.67 9.27 15.46
C LEU A 110 -26.87 8.68 16.21
N ASP A 111 -26.73 7.43 16.64
CA ASP A 111 -27.75 6.73 17.45
C ASP A 111 -27.68 7.19 18.91
#